data_AF-A0AAD9F091-F1
#
_entry.id   AF-A0AAD9F091-F1
#
_cell.length_a   1.000
_cell.length_b   1.000
_cell.length_c   1.000
_cell.angle_alpha   90.00
_cell.angle_beta   90.00
_cell.angle_gamma   90.00
#
_symmetry.space_group_name_H-M   'P 1'
#
loop_
_entity.id
_entity.type
_entity.pdbx_description
1 polymer ?
#
loop_
_entity_poly.entity_id
_entity_poly.type
_entity_poly.pdbx_seq_one_letter_code
_entity_poly.pdbx_strand_id
1 'polypeptide(L)'
;MWTHRLPMLFSPDSDICVDEQLVPFRGRCSFKQYMPKKVAKYGIKIWANCDVKSSYAWRLQVYTGKAAGNPSEVNLGMRVVLEMTEGLQGHIITCDNLFTSYALAQEKTVNSPAQA
;
A
#
# COMPACT_ATOMS: atom_id res chain seq x y z
N MET A 1 3.80 -9.57 14.33
CA MET A 1 4.63 -9.83 13.13
C MET A 1 5.75 -8.80 13.02
N TRP A 2 6.86 -9.10 12.33
CA TRP A 2 8.01 -8.20 12.21
C TRP A 2 7.69 -6.84 11.56
N THR A 3 6.71 -6.79 10.65
CA THR A 3 6.28 -5.56 9.96
C THR A 3 5.74 -4.48 10.91
N HIS A 4 5.22 -4.86 12.09
CA HIS A 4 4.73 -3.90 13.09
C HIS A 4 5.87 -3.10 13.74
N ARG A 5 7.12 -3.58 13.62
CA ARG A 5 8.29 -2.85 14.10
C ARG A 5 8.71 -1.74 13.14
N LEU A 6 8.32 -1.78 11.87
CA LEU A 6 8.77 -0.80 10.88
C LEU A 6 8.38 0.64 11.27
N PRO A 7 7.13 0.93 11.67
CA PRO A 7 6.75 2.27 12.14
C PRO A 7 7.42 2.70 13.45
N MET A 8 7.85 1.75 14.27
CA MET A 8 8.47 2.03 15.58
C MET A 8 9.94 2.42 15.47
N LEU A 9 10.58 2.08 14.35
CA LEU A 9 12.02 2.25 14.14
C LEU A 9 12.38 3.50 13.33
N PHE A 10 11.38 4.14 12.70
CA PHE A 10 11.60 5.26 11.80
C PHE A 10 10.40 6.19 11.76
N SER A 11 10.65 7.48 11.94
CA SER A 11 9.67 8.55 11.68
C SER A 11 9.89 9.03 10.24
N PRO A 12 8.89 8.91 9.35
CA PRO A 12 9.04 9.31 7.96
C PRO A 12 9.02 10.83 7.78
N ASP A 13 9.52 11.30 6.64
CA ASP A 13 9.48 12.70 6.23
C ASP A 13 8.10 13.04 5.64
N SER A 14 7.88 14.26 5.14
CA SER A 14 6.57 14.74 4.69
C SER A 14 5.93 13.93 3.57
N ASP A 15 6.74 13.32 2.71
CA ASP A 15 6.30 12.72 1.45
C ASP A 15 6.36 11.20 1.50
N ILE A 16 5.20 10.59 1.25
CA ILE A 16 4.98 9.15 1.35
C ILE A 16 4.50 8.60 0.02
N CYS A 17 5.00 7.44 -0.36
CA CYS A 17 4.55 6.71 -1.55
C CYS A 17 3.86 5.40 -1.16
N VAL A 18 2.64 5.20 -1.66
CA VAL A 18 1.93 3.91 -1.57
C VAL A 18 1.90 3.27 -2.95
N ASP A 19 2.48 2.08 -3.05
CA ASP A 19 2.56 1.34 -4.31
C ASP A 19 2.63 -0.19 -4.05
N GLU A 20 2.80 -0.95 -5.12
CA GLU A 20 2.90 -2.39 -5.14
C GLU A 20 4.30 -2.90 -5.49
N GLN A 21 4.82 -3.77 -4.61
CA GLN A 21 6.02 -4.54 -4.85
C GLN A 21 5.67 -5.98 -5.23
N LEU A 22 6.35 -6.51 -6.24
CA LEU A 22 6.23 -7.93 -6.61
C LEU A 22 7.55 -8.62 -6.28
N VAL A 23 7.52 -9.51 -5.28
CA VAL A 23 8.68 -10.33 -4.91
C VAL A 23 8.68 -11.59 -5.78
N PRO A 24 9.70 -11.82 -6.63
CA PRO A 24 9.72 -12.95 -7.56
C PRO A 24 9.56 -14.29 -6.82
N PHE A 25 8.58 -15.09 -7.23
CA PHE A 25 8.32 -16.39 -6.62
C PHE A 25 7.64 -17.32 -7.62
N ARG A 26 8.19 -18.53 -7.78
CA ARG A 26 7.71 -19.52 -8.77
C ARG A 26 7.09 -20.78 -8.16
N GLY A 27 7.18 -20.96 -6.84
CA GLY A 27 6.62 -22.12 -6.15
C GLY A 27 5.08 -22.21 -6.20
N ARG A 28 4.55 -23.28 -5.61
CA ARG A 28 3.10 -23.42 -5.39
C ARG A 28 2.70 -22.57 -4.20
N CYS A 29 1.92 -21.55 -4.46
CA CYS A 29 1.35 -20.65 -3.45
C CYS A 29 -0.01 -20.19 -3.97
N SER A 30 -1.04 -20.28 -3.13
CA SER A 30 -2.43 -19.97 -3.50
C SER A 30 -2.62 -18.49 -3.86
N PHE A 31 -1.79 -17.60 -3.31
CA PHE A 31 -1.88 -16.15 -3.52
C PHE A 31 -0.77 -15.58 -4.42
N LYS A 32 -0.05 -16.43 -5.15
CA LYS A 32 0.89 -15.97 -6.19
C LYS A 32 0.14 -15.15 -7.24
N GLN A 33 0.67 -13.97 -7.55
CA GLN A 33 0.10 -13.05 -8.54
C GLN A 33 0.88 -13.10 -9.84
N TYR A 34 0.17 -12.84 -10.95
CA TYR A 34 0.76 -12.60 -12.26
C TYR A 34 0.60 -11.12 -12.62
N MET A 35 1.71 -10.44 -12.92
CA MET A 35 1.73 -9.03 -13.31
C MET A 35 2.55 -8.86 -14.61
N PRO A 36 1.91 -8.78 -15.78
CA PRO A 36 2.59 -8.87 -17.08
C PRO A 36 3.57 -7.72 -17.37
N LYS A 37 3.37 -6.55 -16.74
CA LYS A 37 4.19 -5.35 -16.93
C LYS A 37 5.46 -5.31 -16.06
N LYS A 38 5.62 -6.22 -15.09
CA LYS A 38 6.81 -6.28 -14.23
C LYS A 38 7.86 -7.23 -14.85
N VAL A 39 9.15 -6.98 -14.60
CA VAL A 39 10.28 -7.78 -15.12
C VAL A 39 10.13 -9.25 -14.71
N ALA A 40 9.90 -9.52 -13.43
CA ALA A 40 9.46 -10.82 -12.97
C ALA A 40 7.93 -10.87 -13.03
N LYS A 41 7.37 -11.69 -13.93
CA LYS A 41 5.92 -11.71 -14.14
C LYS A 41 5.13 -12.44 -13.05
N TYR A 42 5.77 -13.33 -12.28
CA TYR A 42 5.13 -14.13 -11.24
C TYR A 42 5.80 -13.90 -9.90
N GLY A 43 5.00 -13.68 -8.85
CA GLY A 43 5.53 -13.41 -7.53
C GLY A 43 4.48 -13.26 -6.44
N ILE A 44 4.95 -12.92 -5.24
CA ILE A 44 4.09 -12.52 -4.13
C ILE A 44 3.94 -11.01 -4.20
N LYS A 45 2.70 -10.54 -4.33
CA LYS A 45 2.38 -9.11 -4.34
C LYS A 45 2.34 -8.59 -2.91
N ILE A 46 2.95 -7.43 -2.68
CA ILE A 46 3.02 -6.74 -1.39
C ILE A 46 2.59 -5.29 -1.65
N TRP A 47 1.65 -4.79 -0.85
CA TRP A 47 1.40 -3.37 -0.75
C TRP A 47 2.47 -2.75 0.15
N ALA A 48 3.11 -1.69 -0.34
CA ALA A 48 4.19 -1.02 0.35
C ALA A 48 3.89 0.46 0.51
N ASN A 49 4.10 0.97 1.73
CA ASN A 49 4.19 2.38 2.04
C ASN A 49 5.66 2.66 2.32
N CYS A 50 6.25 3.58 1.56
CA CYS A 50 7.63 3.99 1.70
C CYS A 50 7.74 5.50 1.89
N ASP A 51 8.65 5.91 2.77
CA ASP A 51 9.14 7.28 2.83
C ASP A 51 9.90 7.60 1.54
N VAL A 52 9.58 8.72 0.89
CA VAL A 52 10.14 9.06 -0.42
C VAL A 52 11.64 9.41 -0.30
N LYS A 53 12.02 10.11 0.76
CA LYS A 53 13.38 10.65 0.93
C LYS A 53 14.43 9.57 1.23
N SER A 54 14.09 8.64 2.12
CA SER A 54 15.00 7.57 2.58
C SER A 54 14.76 6.23 1.88
N SER A 55 13.65 6.10 1.13
CA SER A 55 13.15 4.82 0.63
C SER A 55 12.85 3.79 1.72
N TYR A 56 12.68 4.21 2.98
CA TYR A 56 12.36 3.31 4.08
C TYR A 56 10.94 2.77 3.95
N ALA A 57 10.80 1.45 3.94
CA ALA A 57 9.50 0.78 3.95
C ALA A 57 8.86 0.92 5.34
N TRP A 58 7.89 1.82 5.47
CA TRP A 58 7.24 2.13 6.74
C TRP A 58 6.11 1.14 7.07
N ARG A 59 5.40 0.64 6.05
CA ARG A 59 4.39 -0.42 6.22
C ARG A 59 4.39 -1.36 5.02
N LEU A 60 4.19 -2.65 5.29
CA LEU A 60 4.14 -3.71 4.28
C LEU A 60 2.98 -4.67 4.58
N GLN A 61 2.18 -4.98 3.56
CA GLN A 61 1.05 -5.90 3.67
C GLN A 61 1.05 -6.88 2.49
N VAL A 62 1.11 -8.18 2.77
CA VAL A 62 1.06 -9.21 1.73
C VAL A 62 -0.35 -9.29 1.15
N TYR A 63 -0.47 -9.22 -0.18
CA TYR A 63 -1.74 -9.43 -0.85
C TYR A 63 -1.99 -10.93 -1.02
N THR A 64 -2.97 -11.45 -0.29
CA THR A 64 -3.34 -12.87 -0.30
C THR A 64 -4.41 -13.22 -1.33
N GLY A 65 -4.72 -12.31 -2.25
CA GLY A 65 -5.82 -12.49 -3.20
C GLY A 65 -7.19 -12.36 -2.52
N LYS A 66 -8.22 -12.72 -3.30
CA LYS A 66 -9.60 -12.81 -2.84
C LYS A 66 -9.81 -14.16 -2.12
N ALA A 67 -10.58 -14.18 -1.03
CA ALA A 67 -11.11 -15.42 -0.48
C ALA A 67 -12.03 -16.13 -1.49
N ALA A 68 -11.93 -17.46 -1.57
CA ALA A 68 -12.76 -18.26 -2.48
C ALA A 68 -14.26 -18.02 -2.23
N GLY A 69 -15.02 -17.72 -3.27
CA GLY A 69 -16.47 -17.51 -3.19
C GLY A 69 -16.93 -16.08 -2.89
N ASN A 70 -16.04 -15.17 -2.46
CA ASN A 70 -16.42 -13.78 -2.22
C ASN A 70 -16.53 -12.99 -3.53
N PRO A 71 -17.30 -11.89 -3.61
CA PRO A 71 -17.23 -10.94 -4.72
C PRO A 71 -15.90 -10.17 -4.70
N SER A 72 -15.50 -9.59 -5.84
CA SER A 72 -14.31 -8.74 -5.88
C SER A 72 -14.51 -7.56 -4.93
N GLU A 73 -13.48 -7.21 -4.18
CA GLU A 73 -13.58 -6.13 -3.21
C GLU A 73 -13.82 -4.80 -3.94
N VAL A 74 -14.90 -4.12 -3.57
CA VAL A 74 -15.21 -2.78 -4.06
C VAL A 74 -14.29 -1.80 -3.32
N ASN A 75 -13.66 -0.88 -4.04
CA ASN A 75 -12.75 0.14 -3.49
C ASN A 75 -11.48 -0.40 -2.82
N LEU A 76 -10.95 -1.54 -3.30
CA LEU A 76 -9.68 -2.12 -2.82
C LEU A 76 -8.56 -1.07 -2.71
N GLY A 77 -8.38 -0.23 -3.73
CA GLY A 77 -7.33 0.80 -3.74
C GLY A 77 -7.47 1.81 -2.61
N MET A 78 -8.69 2.31 -2.38
CA MET A 78 -8.99 3.25 -1.29
C MET A 78 -8.74 2.61 0.07
N ARG A 79 -9.22 1.37 0.30
CA ARG A 79 -8.97 0.64 1.55
C ARG A 79 -7.48 0.50 1.81
N VAL A 80 -6.72 0.04 0.80
CA VAL A 80 -5.27 -0.14 0.91
C VAL A 80 -4.61 1.18 1.27
N VAL A 81 -4.92 2.30 0.62
CA VAL A 81 -4.31 3.59 0.99
C VAL A 81 -4.66 4.01 2.41
N LEU A 82 -5.92 3.90 2.82
CA LEU A 82 -6.34 4.26 4.18
C LEU A 82 -5.61 3.40 5.23
N GLU A 83 -5.62 2.07 5.07
CA GLU A 83 -4.91 1.15 5.94
C GLU A 83 -3.40 1.37 5.93
N MET A 84 -2.81 1.70 4.78
CA MET A 84 -1.36 1.83 4.68
C MET A 84 -0.85 3.15 5.26
N THR A 85 -1.71 4.14 5.42
CA THR A 85 -1.36 5.51 5.86
C THR A 85 -2.00 5.91 7.19
N GLU A 86 -2.63 4.96 7.89
CA GLU A 86 -3.08 5.15 9.27
C GLU A 86 -1.91 5.58 10.17
N GLY A 87 -2.05 6.72 10.85
CA GLY A 87 -1.02 7.33 11.69
C GLY A 87 -0.07 8.31 10.97
N LEU A 88 -0.30 8.58 9.68
CA LEU A 88 0.47 9.54 8.88
C LEU A 88 -0.36 10.78 8.52
N GLN A 89 -1.17 11.28 9.44
CA GLN A 89 -1.90 12.53 9.24
C GLN A 89 -0.92 13.68 8.96
N GLY A 90 -1.28 14.59 8.06
CA GLY A 90 -0.44 15.72 7.66
C GLY A 90 0.67 15.39 6.65
N HIS A 91 0.84 14.12 6.25
CA HIS A 91 1.79 13.73 5.22
C HIS A 91 1.16 13.83 3.82
N ILE A 92 1.98 14.13 2.81
CA ILE A 92 1.60 14.11 1.41
C ILE A 92 1.70 12.66 0.92
N ILE A 93 0.58 12.13 0.42
CA ILE A 93 0.51 10.75 -0.06
C ILE A 93 0.49 10.77 -1.60
N THR A 94 1.51 10.16 -2.19
CA THR A 94 1.57 9.85 -3.63
C THR A 94 1.22 8.39 -3.85
N CYS A 95 0.36 8.10 -4.81
CA CYS A 95 0.00 6.73 -5.19
C CYS A 95 -0.34 6.68 -6.69
N ASP A 96 -0.37 5.48 -7.25
CA ASP A 96 -0.67 5.28 -8.67
C ASP A 96 -2.18 5.30 -8.99
N ASN A 97 -2.50 5.05 -10.25
CA ASN A 97 -3.88 5.05 -10.76
C ASN A 97 -4.74 3.92 -10.18
N LEU A 98 -4.15 2.82 -9.70
CA LEU A 98 -4.89 1.73 -9.05
C LEU A 98 -5.51 2.19 -7.73
N PHE A 99 -4.85 3.11 -7.05
CA PHE A 99 -5.25 3.62 -5.74
C PHE A 99 -6.06 4.93 -5.82
N THR A 100 -5.87 5.70 -6.89
CA THR A 100 -6.44 7.04 -7.01
C THR A 100 -7.95 7.03 -7.27
N SER A 101 -8.72 7.74 -6.43
CA SER A 101 -10.15 7.99 -6.66
C SER A 101 -10.61 9.30 -5.99
N TYR A 102 -11.71 9.89 -6.46
CA TYR A 102 -12.29 11.10 -5.87
C TYR A 102 -12.72 10.90 -4.41
N ALA A 103 -13.36 9.76 -4.12
CA ALA A 103 -13.77 9.40 -2.77
C ALA A 103 -12.58 9.32 -1.79
N LEU A 104 -11.45 8.75 -2.24
CA LEU A 104 -10.22 8.72 -1.46
C LEU A 104 -9.70 10.14 -1.17
N ALA A 105 -9.69 11.03 -2.18
CA ALA A 105 -9.22 12.39 -2.02
C ALA A 105 -10.08 13.19 -1.01
N GLN A 106 -11.40 13.03 -1.05
CA GLN A 106 -12.31 13.62 -0.06
C GLN A 106 -12.01 13.11 1.35
N GLU A 107 -11.91 11.80 1.53
CA GLU A 107 -11.64 11.17 2.82
C GLU A 107 -10.33 11.66 3.45
N LYS A 108 -9.28 11.83 2.63
CA LYS A 108 -7.98 12.35 3.07
C LYS A 108 -7.99 13.85 3.37
N THR A 109 -8.84 14.62 2.69
CA THR A 109 -8.94 16.07 2.92
C THR A 109 -9.74 16.37 4.19
N VAL A 110 -10.85 15.67 4.41
CA VAL A 110 -11.73 15.87 5.58
C VAL A 110 -11.03 15.51 6.90
N ASN A 111 -10.18 14.49 6.89
CA ASN A 111 -9.45 14.03 8.07
C ASN A 111 -8.04 14.61 8.21
N SER A 112 -7.67 15.56 7.36
CA SER A 112 -6.40 16.28 7.52
C SER A 112 -6.59 17.40 8.56
N PRO A 113 -5.72 17.51 9.58
CA PRO A 113 -5.75 18.67 10.46
C PRO A 113 -5.61 19.93 9.61
N ALA A 114 -6.47 20.92 9.85
CA ALA A 114 -6.37 22.22 9.20
C ALA A 114 -4.93 22.71 9.36
N GLN A 115 -4.23 22.89 8.23
CA GLN A 115 -2.89 23.47 8.23
C GLN A 115 -3.00 24.85 8.88
N ALA A 116 -2.37 25.02 10.05
CA ALA A 116 -2.21 26.29 10.75
C ALA A 116 -0.94 26.99 10.27
#